data_AF-X1KN37-F1
#
_entry.id   AF-X1KN37-F1
#
_cell.length_a   1.000
_cell.length_b   1.000
_cell.length_c   1.000
_cell.angle_alpha   90.00
_cell.angle_beta   90.00
_cell.angle_gamma   90.00
#
_symmetry.space_group_name_H-M   'P 1'
#
loop_
_entity.id
_entity.type
_entity.pdbx_description
1 polymer ?
#
loop_
_entity_poly.entity_id
_entity_poly.type
_entity_poly.pdbx_seq_one_letter_code
_entity_poly.pdbx_strand_id
1 'polypeptide(L)'
;YEDTDVTKVKLYLSKVGSLTDKFIWAEIHSGHGGTSTTKNLSDDIVPQASDSIDANSLEAFPTYGWVTFTFSGTKPAIKADKIYHIVIYGDFDISSSDYVKVGMDKIDPDYTVGKRWD
;
A
#
# COMPACT_ATOMS: atom_id res chain seq x y z
N TYR A 1 20.44 -15.08 -6.83
CA TYR A 1 19.76 -13.79 -6.70
C TYR A 1 19.80 -13.42 -5.24
N GLU A 2 20.40 -12.28 -4.90
CA GLU A 2 20.30 -11.74 -3.54
C GLU A 2 18.84 -11.31 -3.34
N ASP A 3 18.21 -11.76 -2.26
CA ASP A 3 16.89 -11.29 -1.82
C ASP A 3 17.03 -9.79 -1.55
N THR A 4 16.62 -8.95 -2.50
CA THR A 4 16.58 -7.51 -2.27
C THR A 4 15.34 -7.21 -1.45
N ASP A 5 15.53 -6.73 -0.21
CA ASP A 5 14.44 -6.32 0.65
C ASP A 5 13.48 -5.35 -0.07
N VAL A 6 12.18 -5.57 0.09
CA VAL A 6 11.19 -4.57 -0.34
C VAL A 6 11.34 -3.35 0.55
N THR A 7 11.76 -2.24 -0.04
CA THR A 7 11.91 -0.96 0.69
C THR A 7 10.74 -0.03 0.47
N LYS A 8 10.01 -0.18 -0.64
CA LYS A 8 8.94 0.73 -1.05
C LYS A 8 7.85 0.00 -1.83
N VAL A 9 6.62 0.46 -1.68
CA VAL A 9 5.48 0.14 -2.55
C VAL A 9 4.90 1.45 -3.07
N LYS A 10 4.61 1.51 -4.38
CA LYS A 10 4.07 2.71 -5.02
C LYS A 10 2.68 2.42 -5.58
N LEU A 11 1.67 3.14 -5.11
CA LEU A 11 0.27 2.95 -5.48
C LEU A 11 -0.33 4.26 -5.99
N TYR A 12 -1.25 4.18 -6.93
CA TYR A 12 -1.92 5.34 -7.51
C TYR A 12 -3.22 5.59 -6.75
N LEU A 13 -3.27 6.62 -5.92
CA LEU A 13 -4.34 6.83 -4.94
C LEU A 13 -5.03 8.19 -5.12
N SER A 14 -6.26 8.27 -4.63
CA SER A 14 -7.08 9.48 -4.56
C SER A 14 -7.94 9.44 -3.31
N LYS A 15 -8.23 10.59 -2.70
CA LYS A 15 -9.19 10.71 -1.60
C LYS A 15 -10.54 11.21 -2.09
N VAL A 16 -11.58 10.75 -1.41
CA VAL A 16 -12.91 11.35 -1.43
C VAL A 16 -13.18 11.89 -0.03
N GLY A 17 -13.69 13.12 0.05
CA GLY A 17 -13.98 13.76 1.33
C GLY A 17 -12.77 14.40 2.03
N SER A 18 -12.95 14.64 3.33
CA SER A 18 -11.96 15.29 4.20
C SER A 18 -11.46 14.29 5.22
N LEU A 19 -10.22 13.83 5.03
CA LEU A 19 -9.57 12.83 5.89
C LEU A 19 -8.60 13.50 6.86
N THR A 20 -8.99 14.63 7.46
CA THR A 20 -8.15 15.42 8.37
C THR A 20 -7.73 14.59 9.57
N ASP A 21 -6.44 14.64 9.92
CA ASP A 21 -5.83 13.87 11.01
C ASP A 21 -6.00 12.34 10.85
N LYS A 22 -6.19 11.87 9.61
CA LYS A 22 -6.26 10.45 9.28
C LYS A 22 -5.05 10.01 8.49
N PHE A 23 -4.62 8.79 8.73
CA PHE A 23 -3.43 8.21 8.15
C PHE A 23 -3.73 6.89 7.47
N ILE A 24 -3.02 6.63 6.40
CA ILE A 24 -3.00 5.34 5.71
C ILE A 24 -1.60 4.72 5.74
N TRP A 25 -1.56 3.40 5.65
CA TRP A 25 -0.32 2.62 5.51
C TRP A 25 -0.56 1.42 4.62
N ALA A 26 0.53 0.85 4.11
CA ALA A 26 0.52 -0.42 3.39
C ALA A 26 1.08 -1.54 4.26
N GLU A 27 0.47 -2.71 4.19
CA GLU A 27 1.00 -3.94 4.75
C GLU A 27 1.19 -4.96 3.62
N ILE A 28 2.20 -5.82 3.78
CA ILE A 28 2.41 -6.99 2.90
C ILE A 28 2.05 -8.23 3.71
N HIS A 29 1.13 -9.02 3.18
CA HIS A 29 0.56 -10.20 3.83
C HIS A 29 1.00 -11.47 3.09
N SER A 30 1.37 -12.51 3.84
CA SER A 30 1.73 -13.83 3.30
C SER A 30 0.51 -14.74 3.07
N GLY A 31 -0.66 -14.32 3.51
CA GLY A 31 -1.92 -15.05 3.44
C GLY A 31 -3.12 -14.11 3.44
N HIS A 32 -4.29 -14.68 3.72
CA HIS A 32 -5.56 -13.96 3.83
C HIS A 32 -6.07 -13.95 5.27
N GLY A 33 -5.17 -13.97 6.26
CA GLY A 33 -5.50 -13.86 7.68
C GLY A 33 -6.31 -12.61 8.03
N GLY A 34 -6.74 -12.52 9.29
CA GLY A 34 -7.56 -11.42 9.77
C GLY A 34 -6.92 -10.04 9.57
N THR A 35 -7.75 -9.08 9.17
CA THR A 35 -7.36 -7.68 8.98
C THR A 35 -7.54 -6.87 10.25
N SER A 36 -6.61 -5.95 10.57
CA SER A 36 -6.73 -5.04 11.72
C SER A 36 -6.70 -3.58 11.30
N THR A 37 -7.54 -2.75 11.92
CA THR A 37 -7.45 -1.28 11.81
C THR A 37 -6.34 -0.70 12.70
N THR A 38 -5.71 -1.52 13.53
CA THR A 38 -4.50 -1.13 14.27
C THR A 38 -3.28 -1.59 13.50
N LYS A 39 -2.45 -0.62 13.09
CA LYS A 39 -1.22 -0.83 12.34
C LYS A 39 -0.33 -1.90 12.98
N ASN A 40 0.21 -2.81 12.15
CA ASN A 40 1.06 -3.93 12.57
C ASN A 40 0.36 -5.02 13.42
N LEU A 41 -0.97 -4.99 13.55
CA LEU A 41 -1.72 -6.02 14.31
C LEU A 41 -2.60 -6.89 13.41
N SER A 42 -2.41 -6.85 12.08
CA SER A 42 -3.05 -7.82 11.19
C SER A 42 -2.34 -9.17 11.27
N ASP A 43 -3.09 -10.25 11.07
CA ASP A 43 -2.51 -11.58 10.91
C ASP A 43 -1.69 -11.66 9.61
N ASP A 44 -0.75 -12.59 9.54
CA ASP A 44 0.06 -12.91 8.34
C ASP A 44 0.90 -11.76 7.75
N ILE A 45 1.03 -10.62 8.45
CA ILE A 45 1.88 -9.50 8.05
C ILE A 45 3.37 -9.90 7.99
N VAL A 46 4.08 -9.38 6.99
CA VAL A 46 5.49 -9.69 6.72
C VAL A 46 6.34 -8.42 6.72
N PRO A 47 7.15 -8.20 7.76
CA PRO A 47 6.83 -8.35 9.18
C PRO A 47 6.21 -7.07 9.78
N GLN A 48 6.38 -5.92 9.12
CA GLN A 48 5.88 -4.62 9.56
C GLN A 48 5.28 -3.84 8.39
N ALA A 49 4.30 -3.01 8.73
CA ALA A 49 3.69 -2.02 7.86
C ALA A 49 4.69 -0.96 7.42
N SER A 50 4.35 -0.26 6.33
CA SER A 50 5.04 0.95 5.91
C SER A 50 4.93 2.07 6.93
N ASP A 51 5.66 3.16 6.71
CA ASP A 51 5.39 4.45 7.34
C ASP A 51 3.94 4.90 7.06
N SER A 52 3.40 5.70 7.99
CA SER A 52 2.07 6.28 7.85
C SER A 52 2.12 7.50 6.94
N ILE A 53 1.10 7.68 6.11
CA ILE A 53 0.94 8.81 5.20
C ILE A 53 -0.34 9.54 5.57
N ASP A 54 -0.29 10.86 5.66
CA ASP A 54 -1.48 11.69 5.85
C ASP A 54 -2.45 11.49 4.68
N ALA A 55 -3.61 10.93 4.96
CA ALA A 55 -4.62 10.61 3.96
C ALA A 55 -5.26 11.88 3.37
N ASN A 56 -5.22 13.01 4.09
CA ASN A 56 -5.72 14.28 3.58
C ASN A 56 -4.77 14.93 2.56
N SER A 57 -3.50 14.50 2.51
CA SER A 57 -2.50 14.97 1.54
C SER A 57 -2.67 14.38 0.14
N LEU A 58 -3.54 13.37 -0.01
CA LEU A 58 -3.81 12.74 -1.30
C LEU A 58 -4.57 13.69 -2.25
N GLU A 59 -4.37 13.46 -3.55
CA GLU A 59 -5.17 14.11 -4.59
C GLU A 59 -6.66 13.87 -4.40
N ALA A 60 -7.48 14.91 -4.56
CA ALA A 60 -8.93 14.78 -4.49
C ALA A 60 -9.49 14.16 -5.78
N PHE A 61 -10.40 13.19 -5.64
CA PHE A 61 -11.08 12.55 -6.77
C PHE A 61 -11.81 13.62 -7.62
N PRO A 62 -11.75 13.56 -8.96
CA PRO A 62 -11.32 12.45 -9.83
C PRO A 62 -9.83 12.37 -10.15
N THR A 63 -8.99 13.21 -9.54
CA THR A 63 -7.54 13.19 -9.74
C THR A 63 -6.89 12.15 -8.83
N TYR A 64 -5.87 11.48 -9.36
CA TYR A 64 -5.09 10.48 -8.64
C TYR A 64 -3.61 10.85 -8.72
N GLY A 65 -2.88 10.56 -7.64
CA GLY A 65 -1.46 10.79 -7.51
C GLY A 65 -0.72 9.51 -7.15
N TRP A 66 0.55 9.42 -7.55
CA TRP A 66 1.41 8.33 -7.12
C TRP A 66 1.86 8.55 -5.67
N VAL A 67 1.53 7.61 -4.79
CA VAL A 67 1.90 7.62 -3.38
C VAL A 67 2.91 6.51 -3.12
N THR A 68 3.97 6.85 -2.40
CA THR A 68 5.05 5.91 -2.06
C THR A 68 5.00 5.57 -0.59
N PHE A 69 4.67 4.33 -0.28
CA PHE A 69 4.76 3.74 1.05
C PHE A 69 6.19 3.24 1.25
N THR A 70 6.90 3.80 2.23
CA THR A 70 8.29 3.42 2.55
C THR A 70 8.28 2.51 3.78
N PHE A 71 9.06 1.43 3.75
CA PHE A 71 9.26 0.55 4.90
C PHE A 71 10.58 0.95 5.59
N SER A 72 10.51 1.92 6.51
CA SER A 72 11.69 2.41 7.25
C SER A 72 12.10 1.50 8.40
N GLY A 73 11.15 0.74 8.96
CA GLY A 73 11.36 -0.25 10.01
C GLY A 73 11.90 -1.58 9.48
N THR A 74 11.41 -2.69 10.04
CA THR A 74 11.78 -4.01 9.53
C THR A 74 11.14 -4.24 8.17
N LYS A 75 11.99 -4.38 7.14
CA LYS A 75 11.52 -4.52 5.77
C LYS A 75 10.87 -5.89 5.52
N PRO A 76 9.85 -5.96 4.65
CA PRO A 76 9.28 -7.23 4.21
C PRO A 76 10.31 -8.15 3.57
N ALA A 77 10.50 -9.32 4.18
CA ALA A 77 11.29 -10.42 3.62
C ALA A 77 10.40 -11.25 2.70
N ILE A 78 10.31 -10.84 1.43
CA ILE A 78 9.61 -11.60 0.40
C ILE A 78 10.53 -12.67 -0.17
N LYS A 79 9.98 -13.81 -0.58
CA LYS A 79 10.73 -14.92 -1.18
C LYS A 79 10.16 -15.25 -2.55
N ALA A 80 11.02 -15.73 -3.44
CA ALA A 80 10.61 -16.27 -4.73
C ALA A 80 9.57 -17.40 -4.57
N ASP A 81 8.76 -17.60 -5.59
CA ASP A 81 7.71 -18.63 -5.67
C ASP A 81 6.64 -18.57 -4.56
N LYS A 82 6.42 -17.38 -4.00
CA LYS A 82 5.36 -17.08 -3.03
C LYS A 82 4.47 -15.96 -3.53
N ILE A 83 3.18 -16.07 -3.23
CA ILE A 83 2.21 -15.00 -3.46
C ILE A 83 2.11 -14.19 -2.17
N TYR A 84 2.15 -12.87 -2.32
CA TYR A 84 1.92 -11.92 -1.25
C TYR A 84 0.82 -10.95 -1.64
N HIS A 85 0.13 -10.41 -0.64
CA HIS A 85 -0.96 -9.46 -0.83
C HIS A 85 -0.54 -8.10 -0.29
N ILE A 86 -0.66 -7.06 -1.11
CA ILE A 86 -0.50 -5.68 -0.67
C ILE A 86 -1.87 -5.18 -0.24
N VAL A 87 -1.98 -4.78 1.02
CA VAL A 87 -3.23 -4.28 1.61
C VAL A 87 -3.02 -2.85 2.09
N ILE A 88 -3.96 -1.97 1.77
CA ILE A 88 -3.95 -0.58 2.24
C ILE A 88 -4.94 -0.49 3.39
N TYR A 89 -4.48 0.08 4.49
CA TYR A 89 -5.27 0.34 5.68
C TYR A 89 -5.34 1.83 5.97
N GLY A 90 -6.32 2.22 6.79
CA GLY A 90 -6.44 3.56 7.35
C GLY A 90 -7.00 3.54 8.76
N ASP A 91 -6.67 4.56 9.55
CA ASP A 91 -7.15 4.75 10.93
C ASP A 91 -8.49 5.52 11.00
N PHE A 92 -9.37 5.21 10.06
CA PHE A 92 -10.68 5.84 9.94
C PHE A 92 -11.73 4.85 9.47
N ASP A 93 -12.96 5.08 9.91
CA ASP A 93 -14.11 4.35 9.41
C ASP A 93 -14.43 4.80 7.99
N ILE A 94 -14.47 3.84 7.07
CA ILE A 94 -14.86 4.10 5.69
C ILE A 94 -16.33 4.51 5.66
N SER A 95 -16.63 5.61 4.97
CA SER A 95 -18.00 6.07 4.76
C SER A 95 -18.28 6.31 3.28
N SER A 96 -19.53 6.63 2.94
CA SER A 96 -19.89 7.04 1.58
C SER A 96 -19.31 8.40 1.17
N SER A 97 -18.86 9.21 2.13
CA SER A 97 -18.28 10.53 1.91
C SER A 97 -16.76 10.57 2.07
N ASP A 98 -16.18 9.67 2.86
CA ASP A 98 -14.79 9.72 3.29
C ASP A 98 -14.13 8.36 3.10
N TYR A 99 -13.33 8.25 2.03
CA TYR A 99 -12.63 7.01 1.67
C TYR A 99 -11.46 7.28 0.72
N VAL A 100 -10.55 6.31 0.63
CA VAL A 100 -9.45 6.33 -0.33
C VAL A 100 -9.76 5.37 -1.48
N LYS A 101 -9.55 5.83 -2.71
CA LYS A 101 -9.66 5.03 -3.93
C LYS A 101 -8.28 4.62 -4.40
N VAL A 102 -8.16 3.34 -4.72
CA VAL A 102 -7.00 2.82 -5.46
C VAL A 102 -7.32 2.90 -6.95
N GLY A 103 -6.52 3.65 -7.68
CA GLY A 103 -6.56 3.70 -9.14
C GLY A 103 -5.86 2.46 -9.70
N MET A 104 -6.57 1.33 -9.70
CA MET A 104 -6.14 0.18 -10.48
C MET A 104 -6.43 0.51 -11.96
N ASP A 105 -5.44 0.32 -12.83
CA ASP A 105 -5.61 0.37 -14.29
C ASP A 105 -5.77 1.77 -14.94
N LYS A 106 -4.82 2.70 -14.75
CA LYS A 106 -4.78 3.96 -15.53
C LYS A 106 -3.51 4.18 -16.36
N ILE A 107 -2.47 3.40 -16.13
CA ILE A 107 -1.22 3.53 -16.88
C ILE A 107 -0.82 2.12 -17.25
N ASP A 108 -0.90 1.78 -18.54
CA ASP A 108 -0.16 0.66 -19.10
C ASP A 108 1.25 0.75 -18.50
N PRO A 109 1.69 -0.19 -17.66
CA PRO A 109 3.06 -0.16 -17.17
C PRO A 109 3.98 -0.14 -18.39
N ASP A 110 4.70 0.97 -18.60
CA ASP A 110 5.77 1.06 -19.59
C ASP A 110 6.90 0.14 -19.13
N TYR A 111 6.77 -1.14 -19.45
CA TYR A 111 7.89 -2.06 -19.40
C TYR A 111 8.84 -1.66 -20.50
N THR A 112 10.07 -1.30 -20.15
CA THR A 112 11.14 -1.29 -21.15
C THR A 112 11.21 -2.68 -21.74
N VAL A 113 10.86 -2.82 -23.02
CA VAL A 113 10.93 -4.08 -23.76
C VAL A 113 12.30 -4.71 -23.48
N GLY A 114 12.33 -5.86 -22.81
CA GLY A 114 13.55 -6.61 -22.50
C GLY A 114 13.93 -6.77 -21.03
N LYS A 115 13.22 -6.16 -20.06
CA LYS A 115 13.37 -6.52 -18.64
C LYS A 115 12.18 -7.35 -18.16
N ARG A 116 12.21 -8.65 -18.42
CA ARG A 116 11.55 -9.58 -17.52
C ARG A 116 12.50 -9.79 -16.35
N TRP A 117 12.04 -9.50 -15.15
CA TRP A 117 12.74 -9.94 -13.94
C TRP A 117 12.28 -11.37 -13.71
N ASP A 118 12.97 -12.27 -14.39
CA ASP A 118 12.97 -13.72 -14.15
C ASP A 118 13.72 -14.01 -12.84
#